data_AF-A0A1F2S830-F1
#
_entry.id   AF-A0A1F2S830-F1
#
_cell.length_a   1.000
_cell.length_b   1.000
_cell.length_c   1.000
_cell.angle_alpha   90.00
_cell.angle_beta   90.00
_cell.angle_gamma   90.00
#
_symmetry.space_group_name_H-M   'P 1'
#
loop_
_entity.id
_entity.type
_entity.pdbx_description
1 polymer ?
#
loop_
_entity_poly.entity_id
_entity_poly.type
_entity_poly.pdbx_seq_one_letter_code
_entity_poly.pdbx_strand_id
1 'polypeptide(L)' 'MLKASYEQLQKDVEQLVKLTSDLKGEVEKANEDTLSLGVIKKAEEIEKLSEKIKKRMKNL' A
#
# COMPACT_ATOMS: atom_id res chain seq x y z
N MET A 1 23.53 8.86 3.34
CA MET A 1 22.74 7.66 3.01
C MET A 1 21.47 7.53 3.86
N LEU A 2 21.54 7.67 5.19
CA LEU A 2 20.37 7.62 6.09
C LEU A 2 19.22 8.58 5.72
N LYS A 3 19.52 9.85 5.37
CA LYS A 3 18.52 10.84 4.97
C LYS A 3 17.68 10.40 3.76
N ALA A 4 18.32 9.88 2.72
CA ALA A 4 17.64 9.38 1.52
C ALA A 4 16.78 8.13 1.82
N SER A 5 17.21 7.27 2.74
CA SER A 5 16.41 6.11 3.16
C SER A 5 15.16 6.53 3.94
N TYR A 6 15.28 7.55 4.79
CA TYR A 6 14.15 8.10 5.54
C TYR A 6 13.15 8.83 4.62
N GLU A 7 13.62 9.63 3.66
CA GLU A 7 12.75 10.26 2.65
C GLU A 7 12.01 9.20 1.81
N GLN A 8 12.67 8.10 1.46
CA GLN A 8 12.01 7.01 0.75
C GLN A 8 10.99 6.27 1.62
N LEU A 9 11.24 6.15 2.93
CA LEU A 9 10.27 5.60 3.88
C LEU A 9 9.00 6.45 3.93
N GLN A 10 9.14 7.78 3.98
CA GLN A 10 8.00 8.71 3.96
C GLN A 10 7.16 8.51 2.69
N LYS A 11 7.80 8.46 1.53
CA LYS A 11 7.13 8.21 0.24
C LYS A 11 6.44 6.85 0.20
N ASP A 12 7.10 5.80 0.67
CA ASP A 12 6.53 4.45 0.71
C ASP A 12 5.27 4.44 1.61
N VAL A 13 5.27 5.14 2.75
CA VAL A 13 4.11 5.26 3.66
C VAL A 13 2.98 6.10 3.04
N GLU A 14 3.28 7.21 2.38
CA GLU A 14 2.28 8.01 1.65
C GLU A 14 1.59 7.18 0.57
N GLN A 15 2.35 6.39 -0.18
CA GLN A 15 1.80 5.48 -1.19
C GLN A 15 0.90 4.41 -0.56
N LEU A 16 1.25 3.89 0.63
CA LEU A 16 0.44 2.91 1.35
C LEU A 16 -0.92 3.49 1.74
N VAL A 17 -0.94 4.72 2.25
CA VAL A 17 -2.18 5.44 2.59
C VAL A 17 -3.05 5.62 1.35
N LYS A 18 -2.45 6.00 0.21
CA LYS A 18 -3.17 6.15 -1.06
C LYS A 18 -3.78 4.83 -1.52
N LEU A 19 -2.99 3.75 -1.61
CA LEU A 19 -3.49 2.45 -2.05
C LEU A 19 -4.60 1.92 -1.15
N THR A 20 -4.49 2.12 0.16
CA THR A 20 -5.51 1.70 1.13
C THR A 20 -6.80 2.51 0.95
N SER A 21 -6.68 3.81 0.71
CA SER A 21 -7.85 4.67 0.41
C SER A 21 -8.52 4.28 -0.89
N ASP A 22 -7.74 3.99 -1.93
CA ASP A 22 -8.23 3.50 -3.22
C ASP A 22 -8.93 2.14 -3.07
N LEU A 23 -8.36 1.21 -2.27
CA LEU A 23 -8.97 -0.08 -1.97
C LEU A 23 -10.32 0.09 -1.25
N LYS A 24 -10.37 0.94 -0.21
CA LYS A 24 -11.60 1.25 0.50
C LYS A 24 -12.67 1.79 -0.46
N GLY A 25 -12.32 2.74 -1.31
CA GLY A 25 -13.25 3.33 -2.28
C GLY A 25 -13.74 2.34 -3.33
N GLU A 26 -12.90 1.40 -3.78
CA GLU A 26 -13.31 0.34 -4.70
C GLU A 26 -14.23 -0.68 -4.02
N VAL A 27 -13.96 -1.05 -2.77
CA VAL A 27 -14.82 -1.95 -1.98
C VAL A 27 -16.17 -1.30 -1.66
N GLU A 28 -16.20 -0.02 -1.29
CA GLU A 28 -17.43 0.73 -0.99
C GLU A 28 -18.36 0.86 -2.22
N LYS A 29 -17.78 0.87 -3.42
CA LYS A 29 -18.52 0.94 -4.69
C LYS A 29 -18.88 -0.43 -5.24
N ALA A 30 -18.20 -1.48 -4.77
CA ALA A 30 -18.50 -2.85 -5.11
C ALA A 30 -19.64 -3.39 -4.23
N ASN A 31 -20.19 -4.53 -4.64
CA ASN A 31 -21.07 -5.37 -3.84
C ASN A 31 -20.46 -6.79 -3.78
N GLU A 32 -21.06 -7.69 -3.01
CA GLU A 32 -20.56 -9.06 -2.77
C GLU A 32 -20.28 -9.84 -4.07
N ASP A 33 -20.99 -9.52 -5.15
CA ASP A 33 -20.88 -10.18 -6.46
C ASP A 33 -19.93 -9.48 -7.46
N THR A 34 -19.38 -8.29 -7.13
CA THR A 34 -18.61 -7.45 -8.08
C THR A 34 -17.19 -7.13 -7.64
N LEU A 35 -16.67 -7.81 -6.60
CA LEU A 35 -15.27 -7.74 -6.22
C LEU A 35 -14.37 -8.16 -7.40
N SER A 36 -13.85 -7.16 -8.11
CA SER A 36 -13.09 -7.40 -9.33
C SER A 36 -11.69 -7.92 -9.01
N LEU A 37 -11.08 -8.60 -9.99
CA LEU A 37 -9.66 -8.96 -9.94
C LEU A 37 -8.74 -7.73 -9.71
N GLY A 38 -9.20 -6.53 -10.07
CA GLY A 38 -8.48 -5.28 -9.80
C GLY A 38 -8.39 -4.97 -8.31
N VAL A 39 -9.48 -5.18 -7.56
CA VAL A 39 -9.53 -4.95 -6.10
C VAL A 39 -8.56 -5.89 -5.38
N ILE A 40 -8.56 -7.17 -5.77
CA ILE A 40 -7.66 -8.20 -5.22
C ILE A 40 -6.20 -7.83 -5.49
N LYS A 41 -5.86 -7.45 -6.74
CA LYS A 41 -4.50 -7.02 -7.08
C LYS A 41 -4.04 -5.81 -6.26
N LYS A 42 -4.94 -4.89 -5.95
CA LYS A 42 -4.62 -3.72 -5.12
C LYS A 42 -4.34 -4.13 -3.67
N ALA A 43 -5.08 -5.09 -3.13
CA ALA A 43 -4.78 -5.67 -1.81
C ALA A 43 -3.40 -6.34 -1.77
N GLU A 44 -3.01 -7.08 -2.82
CA GLU A 44 -1.66 -7.67 -2.92
C GLU A 44 -0.55 -6.60 -3.00
N GLU A 45 -0.80 -5.48 -3.68
CA GLU A 45 0.15 -4.38 -3.76
C GLU A 45 0.36 -3.72 -2.38
N ILE A 46 -0.71 -3.55 -1.60
CA ILE A 46 -0.67 -3.07 -0.22
C ILE A 46 0.18 -4.00 0.65
N GLU A 47 0.01 -5.32 0.55
CA GLU A 47 0.81 -6.29 1.31
C GLU A 47 2.30 -6.16 0.98
N LYS A 48 2.64 -6.13 -0.32
CA LYS A 48 4.03 -5.98 -0.80
C LYS A 48 4.65 -4.68 -0.31
N LEU A 49 3.93 -3.57 -0.37
CA LEU A 49 4.41 -2.26 0.08
C LEU A 49 4.59 -2.22 1.60
N SER A 50 3.66 -2.81 2.36
CA SER A 50 3.74 -2.91 3.83
C SER A 50 4.98 -3.68 4.26
N GLU A 51 5.28 -4.81 3.62
CA GLU A 51 6.50 -5.58 3.89
C GLU A 51 7.78 -4.81 3.49
N LYS A 52 7.76 -4.05 2.40
CA LYS A 52 8.88 -3.17 2.00
C LYS A 52 9.16 -2.09 3.05
N ILE A 53 8.12 -1.43 3.55
CA ILE A 53 8.20 -0.40 4.61
C ILE A 53 8.83 -0.98 5.87
N LYS A 54 8.31 -2.13 6.34
CA LYS A 54 8.82 -2.83 7.52
C LYS A 54 10.29 -3.22 7.38
N LYS A 55 10.70 -3.76 6.22
CA LYS A 55 12.11 -4.07 5.93
C LYS A 55 12.99 -2.82 5.96
N ARG A 56 12.51 -1.72 5.37
CA ARG A 56 13.24 -0.43 5.39
C ARG A 56 13.39 0.10 6.81
N MET A 57 12.34 0.04 7.65
CA MET A 57 12.39 0.44 9.06
C MET A 57 13.42 -0.36 9.87
N LYS A 58 13.56 -1.66 9.60
CA LYS A 58 14.56 -2.51 10.27
C LYS A 58 16.01 -2.24 9.84
N ASN A 59 16.18 -1.66 8.65
CA ASN A 59 17.48 -1.42 8.03
C ASN A 59 17.88 0.07 8.06
N LEU A 60 17.08 0.92 8.72
CA LEU A 60 17.41 2.31 9.05
C LEU A 60 18.30 2.34 10.28
#